data_AF-A0A1F3WVY2-F1
#
_entry.id   AF-A0A1F3WVY2-F1
#
_cell.length_a   1.000
_cell.length_b   1.000
_cell.length_c   1.000
_cell.angle_alpha   90.00
_cell.angle_beta   90.00
_cell.angle_gamma   90.00
#
_symmetry.space_group_name_H-M   'P 1'
#
loop_
_entity.id
_entity.type
_entity.pdbx_description
1 polymer ?
#
loop_
_entity_poly.entity_id
_entity_poly.type
_entity_poly.pdbx_seq_one_letter_code
_entity_poly.pdbx_strand_id
1 'polypeptide(L)'
;MDWQNLAYAVTQIAHNFGAVAVVGGAACALAWRETEAQRRLAWLVLAGWLVQAVSGAAFGAISYYYYAKFPDIHGIAVAALRVKVICAALGFILAARLLFAHLPELPRRYSWFVLCGLGVLALSSAAVLRWFS
;
A
#
# COMPACT_ATOMS: atom_id res chain seq x y z
N MET A 1 -27.76 11.68 -6.71
CA MET A 1 -26.40 11.12 -6.79
C MET A 1 -26.25 10.13 -5.66
N ASP A 2 -25.78 8.92 -5.94
CA ASP A 2 -25.54 7.92 -4.90
C ASP A 2 -24.22 8.24 -4.17
N TRP A 3 -24.33 8.82 -2.98
CA TRP A 3 -23.20 9.27 -2.17
C TRP A 3 -22.28 8.12 -1.77
N GLN A 4 -22.81 6.91 -1.68
CA GLN A 4 -22.04 5.69 -1.44
C GLN A 4 -21.09 5.41 -2.62
N ASN A 5 -21.61 5.43 -3.85
CA ASN A 5 -20.80 5.16 -5.04
C ASN A 5 -19.70 6.22 -5.23
N LEU A 6 -19.99 7.48 -4.92
CA LEU A 6 -18.99 8.54 -4.93
C LEU A 6 -17.87 8.27 -3.91
N ALA A 7 -18.24 7.91 -2.67
CA ALA A 7 -17.26 7.60 -1.61
C ALA A 7 -16.38 6.39 -1.98
N TYR A 8 -16.98 5.33 -2.53
CA TYR A 8 -16.23 4.18 -3.05
C TYR A 8 -15.30 4.56 -4.21
N ALA A 9 -15.77 5.36 -5.17
CA ALA A 9 -14.98 5.78 -6.32
C ALA A 9 -13.76 6.62 -5.90
N VAL A 10 -13.94 7.60 -5.02
CA VAL A 10 -12.84 8.43 -4.50
C VAL A 10 -11.85 7.56 -3.72
N THR A 11 -12.35 6.64 -2.88
CA THR A 11 -11.49 5.71 -2.12
C THR A 11 -10.70 4.80 -3.07
N GLN A 12 -11.31 4.30 -4.15
CA GLN A 12 -10.63 3.50 -5.17
C GLN A 12 -9.56 4.28 -5.92
N ILE A 13 -9.83 5.53 -6.29
CA ILE A 13 -8.83 6.39 -6.93
C ILE A 13 -7.62 6.52 -6.01
N ALA A 14 -7.84 6.91 -4.74
CA ALA A 14 -6.77 7.05 -3.76
C ALA A 14 -5.99 5.74 -3.57
N HIS A 15 -6.69 4.61 -3.41
CA HIS A 15 -6.09 3.29 -3.23
C HIS A 15 -5.22 2.87 -4.43
N ASN A 16 -5.72 3.06 -5.66
CA ASN A 16 -4.99 2.71 -6.87
C ASN A 16 -3.75 3.57 -7.08
N PHE A 17 -3.83 4.88 -6.87
CA PHE A 17 -2.65 5.75 -6.95
C PHE A 17 -1.66 5.47 -5.82
N GLY A 18 -2.13 5.11 -4.62
CA GLY A 18 -1.29 4.62 -3.53
C GLY A 18 -0.52 3.35 -3.93
N ALA A 19 -1.18 2.39 -4.57
CA ALA A 19 -0.55 1.19 -5.10
C ALA A 19 0.54 1.50 -6.14
N VAL A 20 0.28 2.41 -7.08
CA VAL A 20 1.26 2.89 -8.06
C VAL A 20 2.45 3.56 -7.37
N ALA A 21 2.20 4.43 -6.39
CA ALA A 21 3.25 5.11 -5.64
C ALA A 21 4.18 4.13 -4.91
N VAL A 22 3.61 3.09 -4.29
CA VAL A 22 4.37 2.07 -3.55
C VAL A 22 5.23 1.22 -4.48
N VAL A 23 4.64 0.60 -5.51
CA VAL A 23 5.36 -0.32 -6.40
C VAL A 23 6.26 0.44 -7.38
N GLY A 24 5.68 1.42 -8.06
CA GLY A 24 6.39 2.24 -9.05
C GLY A 24 7.49 3.06 -8.39
N GLY A 25 7.23 3.68 -7.23
CA GLY A 25 8.23 4.45 -6.51
C GLY A 25 9.43 3.60 -6.07
N ALA A 26 9.19 2.39 -5.56
CA ALA A 26 10.26 1.46 -5.21
C ALA A 26 11.04 0.96 -6.43
N ALA A 27 10.35 0.62 -7.53
CA ALA A 27 10.99 0.21 -8.78
C ALA A 27 11.85 1.33 -9.39
N CYS A 28 11.34 2.56 -9.42
CA CYS A 28 12.08 3.75 -9.85
C CYS A 28 13.32 4.00 -8.97
N ALA A 29 13.23 3.81 -7.65
CA ALA A 29 14.36 4.00 -6.74
C ALA A 29 15.46 2.94 -6.92
N LEU A 30 15.10 1.75 -7.45
CA LEU A 30 16.06 0.73 -7.85
C LEU A 30 16.76 1.08 -9.17
N ALA A 31 16.07 1.77 -10.08
CA ALA A 31 16.62 2.23 -11.37
C ALA A 31 17.49 3.49 -11.22
N TRP A 32 17.07 4.45 -10.40
CA TRP A 32 17.78 5.72 -10.18
C TRP A 32 18.51 5.73 -8.83
N ARG A 33 19.84 5.94 -8.90
CA ARG A 33 20.74 5.89 -7.73
C ARG A 33 21.05 7.25 -7.12
N GLU A 34 20.53 8.33 -7.68
CA GLU A 34 20.74 9.68 -7.17
C GLU A 34 20.06 9.84 -5.80
N THR A 35 20.80 10.33 -4.80
CA THR A 35 20.35 10.39 -3.41
C THR A 35 19.10 11.25 -3.22
N GLU A 36 19.05 12.40 -3.88
CA GLU A 36 17.90 13.32 -3.79
C GLU A 36 16.66 12.72 -4.44
N ALA A 37 16.79 12.07 -5.60
CA ALA A 37 15.71 11.35 -6.25
C ALA A 37 15.18 10.20 -5.36
N GLN A 38 16.07 9.41 -4.76
CA GLN A 38 15.68 8.35 -3.83
C GLN A 38 14.97 8.89 -2.59
N ARG A 39 15.37 10.05 -2.06
CA ARG A 39 14.70 10.67 -0.92
C ARG A 39 13.28 11.11 -1.25
N ARG A 40 13.07 11.71 -2.43
CA ARG A 40 11.72 12.08 -2.91
C ARG A 40 10.85 10.85 -3.15
N LEU A 41 11.43 9.81 -3.74
CA LEU A 41 10.74 8.53 -3.93
C LEU A 41 10.40 7.86 -2.59
N ALA A 42 11.23 8.01 -1.56
CA ALA A 42 10.94 7.44 -0.24
C ALA A 42 9.77 8.15 0.43
N TRP A 43 9.66 9.47 0.29
CA TRP A 43 8.47 10.22 0.70
C TRP A 43 7.22 9.78 -0.07
N LEU A 44 7.33 9.61 -1.39
CA LEU A 44 6.23 9.14 -2.23
C LEU A 44 5.75 7.74 -1.81
N VAL A 45 6.67 6.81 -1.58
CA VAL A 45 6.36 5.44 -1.15
C VAL A 45 5.78 5.43 0.27
N LEU A 46 6.33 6.23 1.20
CA LEU A 46 5.78 6.36 2.55
C LEU A 46 4.33 6.87 2.51
N ALA A 47 4.08 7.94 1.75
CA ALA A 47 2.74 8.48 1.55
C ALA A 47 1.82 7.45 0.87
N GLY A 48 2.33 6.70 -0.12
CA GLY A 48 1.59 5.62 -0.78
C GLY A 48 1.15 4.53 0.19
N TRP A 49 2.03 4.07 1.08
CA TRP A 49 1.67 3.09 2.11
C TRP A 49 0.64 3.63 3.11
N LEU A 50 0.76 4.90 3.51
CA LEU A 50 -0.24 5.56 4.36
C LEU A 50 -1.60 5.62 3.67
N VAL A 51 -1.63 6.05 2.40
CA VAL A 51 -2.85 6.10 1.59
C VAL A 51 -3.46 4.71 1.47
N GLN A 52 -2.66 3.66 1.24
CA GLN A 52 -3.14 2.27 1.17
C GLN A 52 -3.81 1.83 2.48
N ALA A 53 -3.23 2.17 3.64
CA ALA A 53 -3.80 1.84 4.94
C ALA A 53 -5.12 2.58 5.19
N VAL A 54 -5.13 3.90 4.97
CA VAL A 54 -6.31 4.74 5.21
C VAL A 54 -7.46 4.39 4.27
N SER A 55 -7.19 4.27 2.96
CA SER A 55 -8.21 3.90 1.98
C SER A 55 -8.69 2.45 2.14
N GLY A 56 -7.81 1.53 2.54
CA GLY A 56 -8.18 0.16 2.90
C GLY A 56 -9.16 0.10 4.08
N ALA A 57 -8.87 0.87 5.13
CA ALA A 57 -9.78 1.01 6.27
C ALA A 57 -11.10 1.70 5.87
N ALA A 58 -11.03 2.72 5.00
CA ALA A 58 -12.21 3.43 4.51
C ALA A 58 -13.17 2.51 3.76
N PHE A 59 -12.70 1.53 2.97
CA PHE A 59 -13.59 0.54 2.35
C PHE A 59 -14.39 -0.26 3.38
N GLY A 60 -13.75 -0.68 4.47
CA GLY A 60 -14.43 -1.37 5.57
C GLY A 60 -15.42 -0.45 6.29
N ALA A 61 -15.04 0.79 6.56
CA ALA A 61 -15.87 1.78 7.24
C ALA A 61 -17.11 2.18 6.42
N ILE A 62 -16.95 2.40 5.10
CA ILE A 62 -18.06 2.69 4.19
C ILE A 62 -19.03 1.49 4.15
N SER A 63 -18.51 0.26 4.02
CA SER A 63 -19.34 -0.95 4.06
C SER A 63 -20.15 -1.04 5.36
N TYR A 64 -19.49 -0.80 6.50
CA TYR A 64 -20.13 -0.86 7.80
C TYR A 64 -21.21 0.22 7.97
N TYR A 65 -20.94 1.45 7.53
CA TYR A 65 -21.88 2.57 7.65
C TYR A 65 -23.16 2.35 6.82
N TYR A 66 -23.05 1.84 5.59
CA TYR A 66 -24.20 1.66 4.70
C TYR A 66 -24.93 0.33 4.89
N TYR A 67 -24.24 -0.75 5.27
CA TYR A 67 -24.82 -2.09 5.38
C TYR A 67 -24.96 -2.62 6.82
N ALA A 68 -24.50 -1.86 7.83
CA ALA A 68 -24.40 -2.29 9.23
C ALA A 68 -23.62 -3.62 9.43
N LYS A 69 -22.86 -4.03 8.42
CA LYS A 69 -22.09 -5.27 8.37
C LYS A 69 -20.73 -4.97 7.75
N PHE A 70 -19.68 -5.54 8.34
CA PHE A 70 -18.39 -5.57 7.67
C PHE A 70 -18.46 -6.41 6.38
N PRO A 71 -17.56 -6.17 5.41
CA PRO A 71 -17.53 -6.97 4.19
C PRO A 71 -17.44 -8.46 4.53
N ASP A 72 -18.18 -9.30 3.81
CA ASP A 72 -18.37 -10.73 4.12
C ASP A 72 -17.16 -11.58 3.73
N ILE A 73 -16.00 -11.26 4.31
CA ILE A 73 -14.69 -11.82 3.95
C ILE A 73 -14.48 -13.11 4.73
N HIS A 74 -14.36 -14.23 4.02
CA HIS A 74 -14.16 -15.55 4.63
C HIS A 74 -13.00 -16.32 4.00
N GLY A 75 -12.46 -17.28 4.76
CA GLY A 75 -11.45 -18.22 4.29
C GLY A 75 -10.21 -17.54 3.71
N ILE A 76 -9.95 -17.80 2.43
CA ILE A 76 -8.76 -17.33 1.70
C ILE A 76 -8.73 -15.79 1.63
N ALA A 77 -9.89 -15.14 1.52
CA ALA A 77 -9.98 -13.69 1.46
C ALA A 77 -9.44 -13.01 2.75
N VAL A 78 -9.69 -13.62 3.92
CA VAL A 78 -9.16 -13.12 5.21
C VAL A 78 -7.65 -13.26 5.25
N ALA A 79 -7.11 -14.39 4.78
CA ALA A 79 -5.66 -14.60 4.72
C ALA A 79 -5.00 -13.57 3.78
N ALA A 80 -5.59 -13.33 2.60
CA ALA A 80 -5.10 -12.33 1.65
C ALA A 80 -5.13 -10.91 2.24
N LEU A 81 -6.20 -10.55 2.95
CA LEU A 81 -6.29 -9.27 3.65
C LEU A 81 -5.19 -9.12 4.71
N ARG A 82 -4.94 -10.16 5.53
CA ARG A 82 -3.88 -10.14 6.55
C ARG A 82 -2.49 -9.95 5.92
N VAL A 83 -2.19 -10.67 4.84
CA VAL A 83 -0.93 -10.50 4.10
C VAL A 83 -0.80 -9.07 3.62
N LYS A 84 -1.85 -8.49 3.03
CA LYS A 84 -1.85 -7.11 2.54
C LYS A 84 -1.59 -6.10 3.67
N VAL A 85 -2.23 -6.27 4.82
CA VAL A 85 -2.03 -5.41 6.01
C VAL A 85 -0.61 -5.51 6.55
N ILE A 86 -0.05 -6.73 6.65
CA ILE A 86 1.34 -6.93 7.09
C ILE A 86 2.31 -6.25 6.11
N CYS A 87 2.08 -6.40 4.80
CA CYS A 87 2.89 -5.73 3.78
C CYS A 87 2.84 -4.21 3.94
N ALA A 88 1.65 -3.65 4.19
CA ALA A 88 1.48 -2.21 4.39
C ALA A 88 2.21 -1.71 5.65
N ALA A 89 2.11 -2.44 6.76
CA ALA A 89 2.81 -2.08 8.00
C ALA A 89 4.33 -2.14 7.84
N LEU A 90 4.86 -3.26 7.32
CA LEU A 90 6.30 -3.42 7.08
C LEU A 90 6.83 -2.42 6.06
N GLY A 91 6.07 -2.18 4.98
CA GLY A 91 6.42 -1.23 3.93
C GLY A 91 6.46 0.20 4.45
N PHE A 92 5.49 0.62 5.26
CA PHE A 92 5.48 1.92 5.90
C PHE A 92 6.69 2.10 6.83
N ILE A 93 6.95 1.14 7.71
CA ILE A 93 8.10 1.18 8.64
C ILE A 93 9.41 1.26 7.87
N LEU A 94 9.59 0.46 6.82
CA LEU A 94 10.81 0.43 6.04
C LEU A 94 11.02 1.73 5.23
N ALA A 95 9.96 2.30 4.65
CA ALA A 95 10.01 3.59 3.98
C ALA A 95 10.35 4.73 4.95
N ALA A 96 9.78 4.73 6.16
CA ALA A 96 10.13 5.68 7.20
C ALA A 96 11.60 5.53 7.61
N ARG A 97 12.09 4.30 7.78
CA ARG A 97 13.49 4.03 8.09
C ARG A 97 14.43 4.55 6.98
N LEU A 98 14.07 4.40 5.71
CA LEU A 98 14.82 4.95 4.58
C LEU A 98 14.94 6.47 4.59
N LEU A 99 13.93 7.17 5.12
CA LEU A 99 13.89 8.63 5.21
C LEU A 99 14.62 9.18 6.44
N PHE A 100 14.43 8.55 7.59
CA PHE A 100 14.83 9.13 8.87
C PHE A 100 16.10 8.48 9.46
N ALA A 101 16.53 7.32 8.95
CA ALA A 101 17.78 6.70 9.37
C ALA A 101 18.93 6.94 8.38
N HIS A 102 20.13 7.15 8.91
CA HIS A 102 21.36 7.19 8.11
C HIS A 102 21.78 5.76 7.76
N LEU A 103 21.20 5.25 6.67
CA LEU A 103 21.54 3.92 6.15
C LEU A 103 22.72 3.99 5.18
N PRO A 104 23.73 3.10 5.33
CA PRO A 104 24.75 2.87 4.31
C PRO A 104 24.11 2.41 3.00
N GLU A 105 24.87 2.48 1.90
CA GLU A 105 24.34 2.20 0.55
C GLU A 105 23.77 0.79 0.40
N LEU A 106 24.42 -0.22 0.99
CA LEU A 106 24.05 -1.62 0.81
C LEU A 106 22.72 -1.98 1.51
N PRO A 107 22.51 -1.65 2.81
CA PRO A 107 21.21 -1.77 3.45
C PRO A 107 20.12 -0.91 2.81
N ARG A 108 20.46 0.28 2.30
CA ARG A 108 19.53 1.16 1.59
C ARG A 108 19.00 0.50 0.32
N ARG A 109 19.89 -0.07 -0.50
CA ARG A 109 19.51 -0.77 -1.73
C ARG A 109 18.66 -2.01 -1.45
N TYR A 110 19.03 -2.80 -0.44
CA TYR A 110 18.23 -3.95 -0.02
C TYR A 110 16.83 -3.55 0.44
N SER A 111 16.72 -2.45 1.18
CA SER A 111 15.43 -1.91 1.62
C SER A 111 14.51 -1.56 0.44
N TRP A 112 15.06 -1.00 -0.65
CA TRP A 112 14.29 -0.74 -1.87
C TRP A 112 13.80 -2.01 -2.56
N PHE A 113 14.62 -3.06 -2.62
CA PHE A 113 14.20 -4.36 -3.14
C PHE A 113 13.07 -4.97 -2.29
N VAL A 114 13.21 -4.91 -0.97
CA VAL A 114 12.17 -5.38 -0.04
C VAL A 114 10.89 -4.57 -0.21
N LEU A 115 10.96 -3.23 -0.32
CA LEU A 115 9.79 -2.38 -0.57
C LEU A 115 9.08 -2.75 -1.88
N CYS A 116 9.84 -2.99 -2.95
CA CYS A 116 9.29 -3.43 -4.22
C CYS A 116 8.56 -4.78 -4.07
N GLY A 117 9.22 -5.75 -3.42
CA GLY A 117 8.63 -7.07 -3.16
C GLY A 117 7.36 -7.01 -2.30
N LEU A 118 7.37 -6.21 -1.23
CA LEU A 118 6.18 -5.98 -0.38
C LEU A 118 5.05 -5.31 -1.18
N GLY A 119 5.37 -4.35 -2.04
CA GLY A 119 4.40 -3.72 -2.93
C GLY A 119 3.75 -4.73 -3.87
N VAL A 120 4.56 -5.50 -4.60
CA VAL A 120 4.06 -6.55 -5.52
C VAL A 120 3.22 -7.57 -4.78
N LEU A 121 3.68 -8.06 -3.62
CA LEU A 121 2.93 -9.02 -2.81
C LEU A 121 1.59 -8.44 -2.31
N ALA A 122 1.56 -7.16 -1.92
CA ALA A 122 0.35 -6.46 -1.53
C ALA A 122 -0.65 -6.33 -2.70
N LEU A 123 -0.18 -6.06 -3.92
CA LEU A 123 -1.03 -6.02 -5.12
C LEU A 123 -1.58 -7.40 -5.48
N SER A 124 -0.71 -8.42 -5.47
CA SER A 124 -1.12 -9.80 -5.77
C SER A 124 -2.15 -10.31 -4.75
N SER A 125 -1.93 -10.04 -3.45
CA SER A 125 -2.91 -10.39 -2.41
C SER A 125 -4.21 -9.58 -2.55
N ALA A 126 -4.17 -8.33 -3.01
CA ALA A 126 -5.38 -7.55 -3.31
C ALA A 126 -6.20 -8.17 -4.45
N ALA A 127 -5.55 -8.71 -5.49
CA ALA A 127 -6.23 -9.41 -6.57
C ALA A 127 -6.92 -10.69 -6.07
N VAL A 128 -6.23 -11.48 -5.24
CA VAL A 128 -6.81 -12.67 -4.59
C VAL A 128 -7.98 -12.28 -3.69
N LEU A 129 -7.82 -11.25 -2.85
CA LEU A 129 -8.89 -10.74 -2.00
C LEU A 129 -10.13 -10.41 -2.82
N ARG A 130 -9.99 -9.66 -3.92
CA ARG A 130 -11.09 -9.28 -4.82
C ARG A 130 -11.75 -10.47 -5.53
N TRP A 131 -11.01 -11.55 -5.76
CA TRP A 131 -11.56 -12.76 -6.37
C TRP A 131 -12.43 -13.58 -5.40
N PHE A 132 -12.11 -13.56 -4.10
CA PHE A 132 -12.78 -14.36 -3.07
C PHE A 132 -13.72 -13.56 -2.14
N SER A 133 -13.88 -12.25 -2.37
CA SER A 133 -14.79 -11.35 -1.65
C SER A 133 -15.97 -10.96 -2.51
#